data_AF-A0A7W7YQP6-F1
#
_entry.id   AF-A0A7W7YQP6-F1
#
_cell.length_a   1.000
_cell.length_b   1.000
_cell.length_c   1.000
_cell.angle_alpha   90.00
_cell.angle_beta   90.00
_cell.angle_gamma   90.00
#
_symmetry.space_group_name_H-M   'P 1'
#
loop_
_entity.id
_entity.type
_entity.pdbx_description
1 polymer ?
#
loop_
_entity_poly.entity_id
_entity_poly.type
_entity_poly.pdbx_seq_one_letter_code
_entity_poly.pdbx_strand_id
1 'polypeptide(L)'
;MTVLAIGSLLVGAIGAGLQYYSSNQQAAAQQRIANLNFQAQMQASSQQLEISKLQHDTNQKLFEQQAAQQENNAQAMRLQADSADRAARENAGRSRDDFERMKAAQRARLAKSGVAEAGTPLDVFAETAGAMELAVSTALFQSNTESAKTRFMADVESSNASLTEFAGVLQGFQDQSAIAAARNSMVGANINRLVGLNSARQTRIAGAATLFGNLQNQGQSGYNFYQQGAFSGLP
;
A
#
# COMPACT_ATOMS: atom_id res chain seq x y z
N MET A 1 60.48 42.40 49.92
CA MET A 1 59.86 41.10 49.56
C MET A 1 58.88 41.40 48.42
N THR A 2 59.26 41.55 47.15
CA THR A 2 60.08 40.74 46.23
C THR A 2 59.57 39.29 46.05
N VAL A 3 59.09 39.03 44.83
CA VAL A 3 58.81 37.72 44.17
C VAL A 3 57.51 37.01 44.52
N LEU A 4 56.34 37.47 44.02
CA LEU A 4 55.14 36.61 43.92
C LEU A 4 54.10 37.00 42.84
N ALA A 5 54.46 37.78 41.80
CA ALA A 5 53.47 38.25 40.80
C ALA A 5 53.67 37.71 39.36
N ILE A 6 54.75 37.00 39.07
CA ILE A 6 55.04 36.50 37.70
C ILE A 6 54.53 35.04 37.48
N GLY A 7 54.06 34.37 38.54
CA GLY A 7 53.55 32.99 38.46
C GLY A 7 52.12 32.84 37.93
N SER A 8 51.31 33.90 37.87
CA SER A 8 49.88 33.81 37.50
C SER A 8 49.59 33.99 36.01
N LEU A 9 50.56 34.46 35.22
CA LEU A 9 50.39 34.67 33.77
C LEU A 9 50.48 33.36 32.96
N LEU A 10 51.14 32.32 33.50
CA LEU A 10 51.26 31.01 32.84
C LEU A 10 50.07 30.07 33.11
N VAL A 11 49.31 30.28 34.19
CA VAL A 11 48.18 29.39 34.55
C VAL A 11 46.96 29.64 33.64
N GLY A 12 46.73 30.87 33.18
CA GLY A 12 45.60 31.18 32.29
C GLY A 12 45.77 30.69 30.84
N ALA A 13 47.01 30.63 30.33
CA ALA A 13 47.28 30.11 28.99
C ALA A 13 47.08 28.58 28.89
N ILE A 14 47.38 27.84 29.96
CA ILE A 14 47.14 26.39 30.04
C ILE A 14 45.63 26.09 30.11
N GLY A 15 44.86 26.90 30.84
CA GLY A 15 43.40 26.80 30.92
C GLY A 15 42.69 27.03 29.58
N ALA A 16 43.11 28.07 28.82
CA ALA A 16 42.54 28.37 27.51
C ALA A 16 42.87 27.29 26.46
N GLY A 17 44.11 26.78 26.45
CA GLY A 17 44.53 25.69 25.56
C GLY A 17 43.76 24.38 25.80
N LEU A 18 43.52 24.03 27.07
CA LEU A 18 42.71 22.87 27.44
C LEU A 18 41.23 23.02 27.02
N GLN A 19 40.67 24.23 27.09
CA GLN A 19 39.29 24.51 26.68
C GLN A 19 39.11 24.50 25.15
N TYR A 20 40.12 24.95 24.40
CA TYR A 20 40.14 24.84 22.94
C TYR A 20 40.36 23.39 22.48
N TYR A 21 41.27 22.67 23.12
CA TYR A 21 41.48 21.27 22.81
C TYR A 21 40.25 20.42 23.13
N SER A 22 39.60 20.64 24.28
CA SER A 22 38.37 19.94 24.66
C SER A 22 37.19 20.29 23.74
N SER A 23 37.03 21.56 23.34
CA SER A 23 35.98 21.97 22.39
C SER A 23 36.20 21.40 20.98
N ASN A 24 37.46 21.30 20.54
CA ASN A 24 37.78 20.70 19.25
C ASN A 24 37.58 19.16 19.26
N GLN A 25 37.91 18.50 20.38
CA GLN A 25 37.67 17.08 20.59
C GLN A 25 36.16 16.77 20.70
N GLN A 26 35.39 17.61 21.40
CA GLN A 26 33.93 17.53 21.46
C GLN A 26 33.28 17.76 20.10
N ALA A 27 33.75 18.72 19.31
CA ALA A 27 33.24 18.93 17.95
C ALA A 27 33.52 17.73 17.03
N ALA A 28 34.70 17.10 17.14
CA ALA A 28 35.02 15.88 16.40
C ALA A 28 34.16 14.68 16.86
N ALA A 29 33.88 14.56 18.16
CA ALA A 29 32.97 13.55 18.70
C ALA A 29 31.52 13.78 18.21
N GLN A 30 31.03 15.02 18.22
CA GLN A 30 29.72 15.39 17.68
C GLN A 30 29.59 15.09 16.19
N GLN A 31 30.64 15.36 15.39
CA GLN A 31 30.66 14.99 13.97
C GLN A 31 30.57 13.48 13.75
N ARG A 32 31.31 12.68 14.55
CA ARG A 32 31.21 11.21 14.48
C ARG A 32 29.83 10.71 14.86
N ILE A 33 29.25 11.22 15.95
CA ILE A 33 27.90 10.85 16.40
C ILE A 33 26.85 11.24 15.34
N ALA A 34 26.95 12.44 14.76
CA ALA A 34 26.04 12.89 13.71
C ALA A 34 26.12 12.01 12.45
N ASN A 35 27.33 11.61 12.04
CA ASN A 35 27.52 10.71 10.91
C ASN A 35 27.04 9.28 11.21
N LEU A 36 27.26 8.77 12.41
CA LEU A 36 26.76 7.46 12.85
C LEU A 36 25.23 7.42 12.91
N ASN A 37 24.61 8.44 13.51
CA ASN A 37 23.15 8.56 13.57
C ASN A 37 22.54 8.69 12.16
N PHE A 38 23.19 9.47 11.28
CA PHE A 38 22.78 9.56 9.88
C PHE A 38 22.89 8.22 9.16
N GLN A 39 24.00 7.48 9.34
CA GLN A 39 24.19 6.19 8.69
C GLN A 39 23.17 5.15 9.17
N ALA A 40 22.94 5.08 10.49
CA ALA A 40 21.92 4.21 11.07
C ALA A 40 20.50 4.57 10.58
N GLN A 41 20.17 5.86 10.55
CA GLN A 41 18.86 6.35 10.09
C GLN A 41 18.65 6.15 8.59
N MET A 42 19.69 6.35 7.78
CA MET A 42 19.69 6.06 6.34
C MET A 42 19.51 4.58 6.08
N GLN A 43 20.19 3.71 6.82
CA GLN A 43 20.07 2.26 6.68
C GLN A 43 18.65 1.79 7.02
N ALA A 44 18.10 2.23 8.15
CA ALA A 44 16.73 1.92 8.55
C ALA A 44 15.69 2.46 7.53
N SER A 45 15.88 3.68 7.04
CA SER A 45 14.97 4.28 6.04
C SER A 45 15.07 3.59 4.68
N SER A 46 16.27 3.14 4.27
CA SER A 46 16.46 2.39 3.04
C SER A 46 15.80 1.02 3.08
N GLN A 47 15.89 0.32 4.22
CA GLN A 47 15.16 -0.94 4.43
C GLN A 47 13.65 -0.70 4.41
N GLN A 48 13.16 0.35 5.08
CA GLN A 48 11.74 0.69 5.07
C GLN A 48 11.24 0.99 3.65
N LEU A 49 12.02 1.71 2.85
CA LEU A 49 11.69 2.00 1.45
C LEU A 49 11.63 0.72 0.60
N GLU A 50 12.58 -0.19 0.78
CA GLU A 50 12.60 -1.48 0.08
C GLU A 50 11.40 -2.34 0.46
N ILE A 51 11.08 -2.42 1.75
CA ILE A 51 9.89 -3.10 2.26
C ILE A 51 8.62 -2.48 1.66
N SER A 52 8.48 -1.16 1.65
CA SER A 52 7.30 -0.50 1.07
C SER A 52 7.16 -0.74 -0.44
N LYS A 53 8.26 -0.76 -1.18
CA LYS A 53 8.24 -1.12 -2.62
C LYS A 53 7.85 -2.58 -2.83
N LEU A 54 8.37 -3.48 -2.00
CA LEU A 54 8.08 -4.91 -2.10
C LEU A 54 6.63 -5.21 -1.72
N GLN A 55 6.12 -4.55 -0.68
CA GLN A 55 4.71 -4.59 -0.32
C GLN A 55 3.83 -4.05 -1.46
N HIS A 56 4.21 -2.95 -2.09
CA HIS A 56 3.48 -2.41 -3.23
C HIS A 56 3.37 -3.40 -4.39
N ASP A 57 4.51 -3.95 -4.85
CA ASP A 57 4.54 -4.93 -5.95
C ASP A 57 3.78 -6.21 -5.59
N THR A 58 3.91 -6.67 -4.34
CA THR A 58 3.20 -7.87 -3.85
C THR A 58 1.69 -7.64 -3.78
N ASN A 59 1.26 -6.52 -3.21
CA ASN A 59 -0.15 -6.17 -3.08
C ASN A 59 -0.77 -6.00 -4.47
N GLN A 60 -0.10 -5.29 -5.37
CA GLN A 60 -0.58 -5.09 -6.74
C GLN A 60 -0.79 -6.43 -7.46
N LYS A 61 0.21 -7.32 -7.44
CA LYS A 61 0.09 -8.66 -8.03
C LYS A 61 -1.02 -9.49 -7.40
N LEU A 62 -1.22 -9.35 -6.09
CA LEU A 62 -2.29 -10.06 -5.38
C LEU A 62 -3.67 -9.57 -5.86
N PHE A 63 -3.88 -8.26 -6.00
CA PHE A 63 -5.13 -7.70 -6.52
C PHE A 63 -5.37 -8.11 -7.98
N GLU A 64 -4.34 -8.05 -8.83
CA GLU A 64 -4.43 -8.49 -10.22
C GLU A 64 -4.80 -9.98 -10.33
N GLN A 65 -4.15 -10.85 -9.54
CA GLN A 65 -4.50 -12.27 -9.50
C GLN A 65 -5.92 -12.50 -9.00
N GLN A 66 -6.32 -11.80 -7.94
CA GLN A 66 -7.63 -11.97 -7.34
C GLN A 66 -8.74 -11.50 -8.29
N ALA A 67 -8.56 -10.36 -8.97
CA ALA A 67 -9.47 -9.88 -10.00
C ALA A 67 -9.56 -10.84 -11.18
N ALA A 68 -8.42 -11.31 -11.71
CA ALA A 68 -8.40 -12.28 -12.80
C ALA A 68 -9.07 -13.61 -12.43
N GLN A 69 -8.90 -14.07 -11.18
CA GLN A 69 -9.56 -15.27 -10.69
C GLN A 69 -11.08 -15.10 -10.63
N GLN A 70 -11.56 -13.96 -10.13
CA GLN A 70 -12.99 -13.63 -10.09
C GLN A 70 -13.59 -13.53 -11.50
N GLU A 71 -12.88 -12.90 -12.44
CA GLU A 71 -13.32 -12.85 -13.86
C GLU A 71 -13.39 -14.24 -14.49
N ASN A 72 -12.38 -15.10 -14.25
CA ASN A 72 -12.39 -16.48 -14.76
C ASN A 72 -13.56 -17.28 -14.18
N ASN A 73 -13.86 -17.11 -12.89
CA ASN A 73 -15.02 -17.73 -12.25
C ASN A 73 -16.34 -17.22 -12.86
N ALA A 74 -16.47 -15.91 -13.07
CA ALA A 74 -17.62 -15.31 -13.73
C ALA A 74 -17.83 -15.86 -15.14
N GLN A 75 -16.76 -15.98 -15.93
CA GLN A 75 -16.81 -16.58 -17.26
C GLN A 75 -17.23 -18.06 -17.20
N ALA A 76 -16.69 -18.84 -16.28
CA ALA A 76 -17.08 -20.24 -16.09
C ALA A 76 -18.58 -20.38 -15.74
N MET A 77 -19.11 -19.50 -14.87
CA MET A 77 -20.54 -19.46 -14.55
C MET A 77 -21.40 -19.10 -15.76
N ARG A 78 -20.98 -18.13 -16.59
CA ARG A 78 -21.68 -17.79 -17.85
C ARG A 78 -21.71 -18.97 -18.81
N LEU A 79 -20.59 -19.65 -18.99
CA LEU A 79 -20.50 -20.85 -19.82
C LEU A 79 -21.39 -21.98 -19.30
N GLN A 80 -21.46 -22.16 -17.98
CA GLN A 80 -22.35 -23.13 -17.35
C GLN A 80 -23.83 -22.80 -17.61
N ALA A 81 -24.22 -21.52 -17.46
CA ALA A 81 -25.59 -21.07 -17.75
C ALA A 81 -25.96 -21.25 -19.23
N ASP A 82 -25.04 -20.91 -20.15
CA ASP A 82 -25.25 -21.09 -21.59
C ASP A 82 -25.37 -22.57 -21.98
N SER A 83 -24.57 -23.44 -21.35
CA SER A 83 -24.66 -24.89 -21.53
C SER A 83 -26.01 -25.44 -21.05
N ALA A 84 -26.45 -25.02 -19.86
CA ALA A 84 -27.75 -25.40 -19.30
C ALA A 84 -28.93 -24.94 -20.18
N ASP A 85 -28.91 -23.70 -20.66
CA ASP A 85 -29.93 -23.17 -21.57
C ASP A 85 -30.01 -23.96 -22.88
N ARG A 86 -28.85 -24.32 -23.46
CA ARG A 86 -28.81 -25.13 -24.69
C ARG A 86 -29.39 -26.52 -24.45
N ALA A 87 -28.98 -27.18 -23.36
CA ALA A 87 -29.49 -28.50 -23.00
C ALA A 87 -31.00 -28.48 -22.75
N ALA A 88 -31.51 -27.45 -22.06
CA ALA A 88 -32.94 -27.32 -21.79
C ALA A 88 -33.76 -27.10 -23.08
N ARG A 89 -33.27 -26.28 -24.01
CA ARG A 89 -33.91 -26.09 -25.33
C ARG A 89 -33.90 -27.35 -26.16
N GLU A 90 -32.80 -28.10 -26.14
CA GLU A 90 -32.72 -29.38 -26.84
C GLU A 90 -33.67 -30.42 -26.24
N ASN A 91 -33.70 -30.53 -24.92
CA ASN A 91 -34.63 -31.44 -24.22
C ASN A 91 -36.08 -31.06 -24.49
N ALA A 92 -36.43 -29.77 -24.49
CA ALA A 92 -37.76 -29.30 -24.85
C ALA A 92 -38.12 -29.66 -26.30
N GLY A 93 -37.19 -29.54 -27.24
CA GLY A 93 -37.36 -29.99 -28.62
C GLY A 93 -37.63 -31.49 -28.70
N ARG A 94 -36.79 -32.31 -28.04
CA ARG A 94 -36.97 -33.77 -27.99
C ARG A 94 -38.31 -34.17 -27.37
N SER A 95 -38.72 -33.52 -26.28
CA SER A 95 -40.03 -33.76 -25.66
C SER A 95 -41.18 -33.43 -26.60
N ARG A 96 -41.09 -32.34 -27.38
CA ARG A 96 -42.10 -32.02 -28.40
C ARG A 96 -42.17 -33.10 -29.48
N ASP A 97 -41.04 -33.57 -29.99
CA ASP A 97 -40.99 -34.65 -30.99
C ASP A 97 -41.61 -35.94 -30.43
N ASP A 98 -41.30 -36.30 -29.18
CA ASP A 98 -41.87 -37.46 -28.50
C ASP A 98 -43.38 -37.32 -28.28
N PHE A 99 -43.85 -36.12 -27.95
CA PHE A 99 -45.28 -35.81 -27.83
C PHE A 99 -46.02 -35.88 -29.17
N GLU A 100 -45.41 -35.45 -30.27
CA GLU A 100 -45.96 -35.62 -31.60
C GLU A 100 -46.07 -37.09 -31.99
N ARG A 101 -45.04 -37.89 -31.71
CA ARG A 101 -45.06 -39.35 -31.92
C ARG A 101 -46.14 -40.03 -31.09
N MET A 102 -46.29 -39.64 -29.82
CA MET A 102 -47.32 -40.19 -28.94
C MET A 102 -48.73 -39.81 -29.43
N LYS A 103 -48.96 -38.56 -29.81
CA LYS A 103 -50.23 -38.10 -30.41
C LYS A 103 -50.55 -38.88 -31.70
N ALA A 104 -49.57 -39.09 -32.58
CA ALA A 104 -49.73 -39.89 -33.79
C ALA A 104 -50.08 -41.35 -33.49
N ALA A 105 -49.40 -41.97 -32.52
CA ALA A 105 -49.67 -43.34 -32.09
C ALA A 105 -51.06 -43.49 -31.46
N GLN A 106 -51.51 -42.51 -30.66
CA GLN A 106 -52.85 -42.52 -30.08
C GLN A 106 -53.93 -42.36 -31.17
N ARG A 107 -53.76 -41.44 -32.12
CA ARG A 107 -54.66 -41.30 -33.28
C ARG A 107 -54.74 -42.58 -34.10
N ALA A 108 -53.60 -43.24 -34.36
CA ALA A 108 -53.56 -44.50 -35.10
C ALA A 108 -54.26 -45.64 -34.34
N ARG A 109 -54.11 -45.72 -33.01
CA ARG A 109 -54.80 -46.70 -32.16
C ARG A 109 -56.32 -46.47 -32.15
N LEU A 110 -56.76 -45.21 -32.06
CA LEU A 110 -58.18 -44.86 -32.10
C LEU A 110 -58.80 -45.17 -33.47
N ALA A 111 -58.11 -44.84 -34.56
CA ALA A 111 -58.57 -45.18 -35.90
C ALA A 111 -58.70 -46.70 -36.11
N LYS A 112 -57.81 -47.49 -35.49
CA LYS A 112 -57.84 -48.95 -35.54
C LYS A 112 -58.91 -49.59 -34.65
N SER A 113 -59.29 -48.96 -33.54
CA SER A 113 -60.26 -49.54 -32.61
C SER A 113 -61.70 -49.53 -33.15
N GLY A 114 -62.00 -48.71 -34.16
CA GLY A 114 -63.34 -48.62 -34.75
C GLY A 114 -64.41 -48.10 -33.79
N VAL A 115 -64.00 -47.58 -32.62
CA VAL A 115 -64.89 -47.16 -31.55
C VAL A 115 -65.41 -45.75 -31.85
N ALA A 116 -66.68 -45.67 -32.24
CA ALA A 116 -67.48 -44.45 -32.23
C ALA A 116 -68.04 -44.25 -30.82
N GLU A 117 -67.20 -43.85 -29.86
CA GLU A 117 -67.65 -43.59 -28.49
C GLU A 117 -68.22 -42.18 -28.33
N ALA A 118 -69.36 -42.13 -27.64
CA ALA A 118 -70.08 -40.92 -27.28
C ALA A 118 -69.33 -40.18 -26.16
N GLY A 119 -68.69 -39.08 -26.55
CA GLY A 119 -67.84 -38.22 -25.72
C GLY A 119 -66.65 -37.80 -26.57
N THR A 120 -66.56 -36.52 -26.93
CA THR A 120 -65.65 -35.97 -27.95
C THR A 120 -64.21 -36.41 -27.71
N PRO A 121 -63.68 -37.43 -28.42
CA PRO A 121 -62.30 -37.89 -28.26
C PRO A 121 -61.30 -36.77 -28.56
N LEU A 122 -61.76 -35.79 -29.34
CA LEU A 122 -61.09 -34.54 -29.64
C LEU A 122 -60.78 -33.70 -28.39
N ASP A 123 -61.66 -33.65 -27.40
CA ASP A 123 -61.46 -32.85 -26.18
C ASP A 123 -60.39 -33.48 -25.28
N VAL A 124 -60.38 -34.81 -25.15
CA VAL A 124 -59.31 -35.52 -24.42
C VAL A 124 -57.97 -35.32 -25.11
N PHE A 125 -57.90 -35.32 -26.45
CA PHE A 125 -56.67 -35.00 -27.17
C PHE A 125 -56.25 -33.53 -27.00
N ALA A 126 -57.19 -32.60 -26.97
CA ALA A 126 -56.91 -31.18 -26.77
C ALA A 126 -56.38 -30.92 -25.35
N GLU A 127 -56.99 -31.52 -24.32
CA GLU A 127 -56.56 -31.43 -22.93
C GLU A 127 -55.16 -32.05 -22.73
N THR A 128 -54.94 -33.24 -23.30
CA THR A 128 -53.63 -33.92 -23.22
C THR A 128 -52.55 -33.11 -23.95
N ALA A 129 -52.86 -32.51 -25.11
CA ALA A 129 -51.93 -31.64 -25.83
C ALA A 129 -51.60 -30.36 -25.04
N GLY A 130 -52.60 -29.75 -24.40
CA GLY A 130 -52.42 -28.58 -23.53
C GLY A 130 -51.56 -28.89 -22.31
N ALA A 131 -51.77 -30.04 -21.66
CA ALA A 131 -50.96 -30.48 -20.52
C ALA A 131 -49.50 -30.74 -20.92
N MET A 132 -49.26 -31.35 -22.09
CA MET A 132 -47.90 -31.57 -22.62
C MET A 132 -47.18 -30.26 -22.93
N GLU A 133 -47.85 -29.30 -23.57
CA GLU A 133 -47.25 -28.00 -23.90
C GLU A 133 -46.98 -27.16 -22.64
N LEU A 134 -47.89 -27.21 -21.66
CA LEU A 134 -47.68 -26.60 -20.35
C LEU A 134 -46.47 -27.20 -19.62
N ALA A 135 -46.27 -28.52 -19.71
CA ALA A 135 -45.12 -29.19 -19.10
C ALA A 135 -43.78 -28.72 -19.72
N VAL A 136 -43.70 -28.62 -21.06
CA VAL A 136 -42.51 -28.09 -21.74
C VAL A 136 -42.28 -26.63 -21.37
N SER A 137 -43.33 -25.82 -21.38
CA SER A 137 -43.26 -24.40 -21.01
C SER A 137 -42.76 -24.21 -19.58
N THR A 138 -43.26 -25.03 -18.65
CA THR A 138 -42.85 -24.99 -17.23
C THR A 138 -41.37 -25.39 -17.08
N ALA A 139 -40.93 -26.44 -17.77
CA ALA A 139 -39.53 -26.87 -17.74
C ALA A 139 -38.60 -25.81 -18.33
N LEU A 140 -38.96 -25.18 -19.45
CA LEU A 140 -38.20 -24.07 -20.04
C LEU A 140 -38.18 -22.86 -19.12
N PHE A 141 -39.29 -22.52 -18.48
CA PHE A 141 -39.36 -21.40 -17.54
C PHE A 141 -38.46 -21.61 -16.33
N GLN A 142 -38.48 -22.82 -15.75
CA GLN A 142 -37.59 -23.18 -14.63
C GLN A 142 -36.12 -23.07 -15.04
N SER A 143 -35.74 -23.66 -16.17
CA SER A 143 -34.37 -23.57 -16.68
C SER A 143 -33.95 -22.13 -16.97
N ASN A 144 -34.78 -21.33 -17.63
CA ASN A 144 -34.46 -19.91 -17.89
C ASN A 144 -34.26 -19.13 -16.59
N THR A 145 -35.04 -19.43 -15.55
CA THR A 145 -34.93 -18.78 -14.24
C THR A 145 -33.60 -19.15 -13.56
N GLU A 146 -33.21 -20.42 -13.61
CA GLU A 146 -31.93 -20.89 -13.07
C GLU A 146 -30.74 -20.29 -13.84
N SER A 147 -30.78 -20.27 -15.17
CA SER A 147 -29.75 -19.67 -16.00
C SER A 147 -29.65 -18.16 -15.79
N ALA A 148 -30.78 -17.46 -15.66
CA ALA A 148 -30.80 -16.04 -15.33
C ALA A 148 -30.15 -15.76 -13.97
N LYS A 149 -30.44 -16.59 -12.96
CA LYS A 149 -29.80 -16.51 -11.65
C LYS A 149 -28.29 -16.72 -11.74
N THR A 150 -27.83 -17.74 -12.47
CA THR A 150 -26.40 -18.02 -12.63
C THR A 150 -25.69 -16.91 -13.38
N ARG A 151 -26.30 -16.34 -14.43
CA ARG A 151 -25.77 -15.17 -15.14
C ARG A 151 -25.68 -13.95 -14.21
N PHE A 152 -26.71 -13.71 -13.40
CA PHE A 152 -26.68 -12.65 -12.41
C PHE A 152 -25.55 -12.85 -11.38
N MET A 153 -25.34 -14.07 -10.88
CA MET A 153 -24.22 -14.38 -9.99
C MET A 153 -22.87 -14.14 -10.66
N ALA A 154 -22.74 -14.49 -11.95
CA ALA A 154 -21.54 -14.20 -12.72
C ALA A 154 -21.29 -12.69 -12.89
N ASP A 155 -22.35 -11.90 -13.10
CA ASP A 155 -22.24 -10.44 -13.22
C ASP A 155 -21.86 -9.80 -11.87
N VAL A 156 -22.38 -10.33 -10.76
CA VAL A 156 -21.96 -9.93 -9.41
C VAL A 156 -20.48 -10.25 -9.20
N GLU A 157 -20.02 -11.44 -9.58
CA GLU A 157 -18.61 -11.83 -9.45
C GLU A 157 -17.69 -10.96 -10.32
N SER A 158 -18.10 -10.65 -11.56
CA SER A 158 -17.38 -9.72 -12.42
C SER A 158 -17.34 -8.29 -11.84
N SER A 159 -18.41 -7.86 -11.18
CA SER A 159 -18.46 -6.56 -10.50
C SER A 159 -17.53 -6.53 -9.29
N ASN A 160 -17.45 -7.64 -8.53
CA ASN A 160 -16.48 -7.80 -7.46
C ASN A 160 -15.03 -7.74 -7.98
N ALA A 161 -14.77 -8.29 -9.17
CA ALA A 161 -13.45 -8.21 -9.80
C ALA A 161 -13.06 -6.76 -10.07
N SER A 162 -13.98 -5.98 -10.63
CA SER A 162 -13.78 -4.54 -10.86
C SER A 162 -13.57 -3.75 -9.56
N LEU A 163 -14.30 -4.09 -8.49
CA LEU A 163 -14.11 -3.49 -7.17
C LEU A 163 -12.74 -3.84 -6.58
N THR A 164 -12.29 -5.07 -6.78
CA THR A 164 -10.97 -5.56 -6.33
C THR A 164 -9.84 -4.83 -7.06
N GLU A 165 -9.97 -4.66 -8.38
CA GLU A 165 -9.02 -3.88 -9.18
C GLU A 165 -8.98 -2.41 -8.73
N PHE A 166 -10.15 -1.80 -8.53
CA PHE A 166 -10.24 -0.43 -8.01
C PHE A 166 -9.61 -0.29 -6.62
N ALA A 167 -9.85 -1.25 -5.72
CA ALA A 167 -9.21 -1.30 -4.41
C ALA A 167 -7.69 -1.42 -4.54
N GLY A 168 -7.19 -2.20 -5.50
CA GLY A 168 -5.77 -2.29 -5.82
C GLY A 168 -5.17 -0.97 -6.27
N VAL A 169 -5.88 -0.22 -7.13
CA VAL A 169 -5.46 1.13 -7.55
C VAL A 169 -5.40 2.09 -6.34
N LEU A 170 -6.43 2.09 -5.49
CA LEU A 170 -6.45 2.91 -4.27
C LEU A 170 -5.30 2.55 -3.30
N GLN A 171 -5.04 1.25 -3.12
CA GLN A 171 -3.91 0.80 -2.32
C GLN A 171 -2.58 1.26 -2.92
N GLY A 172 -2.44 1.21 -4.24
CA GLY A 172 -1.26 1.71 -4.94
C GLY A 172 -0.98 3.19 -4.68
N PHE A 173 -2.02 4.03 -4.58
CA PHE A 173 -1.87 5.43 -4.17
C PHE A 173 -1.40 5.58 -2.72
N GLN A 174 -1.93 4.77 -1.80
CA GLN A 174 -1.50 4.78 -0.40
C GLN A 174 -0.03 4.33 -0.28
N ASP A 175 0.36 3.28 -0.98
CA ASP A 175 1.72 2.76 -1.00
C ASP A 175 2.71 3.79 -1.59
N GLN A 176 2.33 4.48 -2.67
CA GLN A 176 3.12 5.59 -3.22
C GLN A 176 3.30 6.72 -2.19
N SER A 177 2.25 7.04 -1.42
CA SER A 177 2.36 8.05 -0.37
C SER A 177 3.33 7.61 0.75
N ALA A 178 3.34 6.32 1.11
CA ALA A 178 4.27 5.75 2.07
C ALA A 178 5.72 5.76 1.56
N ILE A 179 5.93 5.43 0.27
CA ILE A 179 7.22 5.53 -0.42
C ILE A 179 7.72 6.98 -0.42
N ALA A 180 6.84 7.95 -0.69
CA ALA A 180 7.17 9.37 -0.65
C ALA A 180 7.52 9.84 0.76
N ALA A 181 6.78 9.39 1.78
CA ALA A 181 7.08 9.68 3.18
C ALA A 181 8.44 9.11 3.62
N ALA A 182 8.77 7.88 3.20
CA ALA A 182 10.08 7.28 3.46
C ALA A 182 11.22 8.08 2.81
N ARG A 183 11.04 8.55 1.56
CA ARG A 183 11.99 9.44 0.89
C ARG A 183 12.16 10.77 1.65
N ASN A 184 11.06 11.37 2.10
CA ASN A 184 11.11 12.61 2.90
C ASN A 184 11.86 12.41 4.22
N SER A 185 11.69 11.27 4.89
CA SER A 185 12.47 10.91 6.08
C SER A 185 13.98 10.87 5.80
N MET A 186 14.40 10.29 4.67
CA MET A 186 15.81 10.27 4.25
C MET A 186 16.37 11.68 4.00
N VAL A 187 15.58 12.55 3.37
CA VAL A 187 15.95 13.96 3.16
C VAL A 187 16.06 14.70 4.50
N GLY A 188 15.11 14.49 5.41
CA GLY A 188 15.13 15.05 6.77
C GLY A 188 16.35 14.60 7.58
N ALA A 189 16.75 13.33 7.47
CA ALA A 189 17.96 12.81 8.08
C ALA A 189 19.23 13.51 7.56
N ASN A 190 19.30 13.81 6.26
CA ASN A 190 20.42 14.56 5.68
C ASN A 190 20.43 16.02 6.15
N ILE A 191 19.26 16.65 6.29
CA ILE A 191 19.14 18.00 6.87
C ILE A 191 19.63 17.99 8.32
N ASN A 192 19.19 17.03 9.15
CA ASN A 192 19.65 16.90 10.54
C ASN A 192 21.16 16.68 10.64
N ARG A 193 21.74 15.89 9.72
CA ARG A 193 23.20 15.75 9.61
C ARG A 193 23.86 17.10 9.32
N LEU A 194 23.38 17.85 8.34
CA LEU A 194 23.93 19.17 7.99
C LEU A 194 23.80 20.17 9.15
N VAL A 195 22.67 20.17 9.87
CA VAL A 195 22.46 20.98 11.07
C VAL A 195 23.46 20.60 12.17
N GLY A 196 23.67 19.31 12.42
CA GLY A 196 24.66 18.83 13.38
C GLY A 196 26.10 19.21 13.00
N LEU A 197 26.45 19.12 11.72
CA LEU A 197 27.76 19.57 11.22
C LEU A 197 27.95 21.08 11.36
N ASN A 198 26.91 21.87 11.12
CA ASN A 198 26.93 23.32 11.31
C ASN A 198 27.04 23.70 12.79
N SER A 199 26.31 23.02 13.68
CA SER A 199 26.43 23.19 15.13
C SER A 199 27.86 22.88 15.61
N ALA A 200 28.46 21.78 15.15
CA ALA A 200 29.85 21.46 15.46
C ALA A 200 30.84 22.53 14.96
N ARG A 201 30.59 23.14 13.78
CA ARG A 201 31.37 24.30 13.30
C ARG A 201 31.20 25.52 14.18
N GLN A 202 29.97 25.84 14.61
CA GLN A 202 29.72 26.95 15.52
C GLN A 202 30.42 26.72 16.87
N THR A 203 30.41 25.50 17.42
CA THR A 203 31.13 25.17 18.66
C THR A 203 32.64 25.41 18.52
N ARG A 204 33.24 25.07 17.36
CA ARG A 204 34.66 25.39 17.09
C ARG A 204 34.91 26.90 17.02
N ILE A 205 34.02 27.64 16.35
CA ILE A 205 34.12 29.11 16.24
C ILE A 205 33.94 29.76 17.62
N ALA A 206 32.98 29.32 18.42
CA ALA A 206 32.72 29.82 19.77
C ALA A 206 33.87 29.48 20.75
N GLY A 207 34.46 28.28 20.63
CA GLY A 207 35.66 27.89 21.36
C GLY A 207 36.86 28.76 21.00
N ALA A 208 37.06 29.04 19.71
CA ALA A 208 38.09 29.98 19.25
C ALA A 208 37.82 31.42 19.70
N ALA A 209 36.58 31.90 19.61
CA ALA A 209 36.18 33.23 20.06
C ALA A 209 36.37 33.42 21.57
N THR A 210 36.06 32.39 22.38
CA THR A 210 36.35 32.38 23.83
C THR A 210 37.85 32.42 24.09
N LEU A 211 38.66 31.70 23.29
CA LEU A 211 40.12 31.73 23.41
C LEU A 211 40.71 33.11 23.06
N PHE A 212 40.23 33.73 21.98
CA PHE A 212 40.59 35.10 21.59
C PHE A 212 40.12 36.13 22.62
N GLY A 213 38.90 36.01 23.13
CA GLY A 213 38.36 36.89 24.17
C GLY A 213 39.12 36.80 25.49
N ASN A 214 39.55 35.59 25.88
CA ASN A 214 40.39 35.37 27.06
C ASN A 214 41.81 35.92 26.86
N LEU A 215 42.41 35.76 25.68
CA LEU A 215 43.70 36.38 25.33
C LEU A 215 43.61 37.91 25.32
N GLN A 216 42.51 38.47 24.83
CA GLN A 216 42.29 39.92 24.79
C GLN A 216 42.05 40.53 26.18
N ASN A 217 41.28 39.86 27.03
CA ASN A 217 41.08 40.26 28.43
C ASN A 217 42.37 40.12 29.26
N GLN A 218 43.19 39.09 29.02
CA GLN A 218 44.52 38.99 29.63
C GLN A 218 45.50 40.04 29.13
N GLY A 219 45.46 40.36 27.83
CA GLY A 219 46.26 41.44 27.24
C GLY A 219 45.93 42.81 27.84
N GLN A 220 44.63 43.13 28.00
CA GLN A 220 44.21 44.37 28.65
C GLN A 220 44.53 44.40 30.15
N SER A 221 44.35 43.29 30.86
CA SER A 221 44.68 43.20 32.30
C SER A 221 46.19 43.35 32.54
N GLY A 222 47.03 42.75 31.67
CA GLY A 222 48.48 42.90 31.71
C GLY A 222 48.94 44.32 31.36
N TYR A 223 48.28 44.97 30.40
CA TYR A 223 48.58 46.36 30.02
C TYR A 223 48.18 47.36 31.13
N ASN A 224 47.03 47.14 31.79
CA ASN A 224 46.60 47.94 32.94
C ASN A 224 47.51 47.74 34.16
N PHE A 225 48.03 46.53 34.39
CA PHE A 225 49.05 46.28 35.42
C PHE A 225 50.38 46.96 35.11
N TYR A 226 50.81 46.97 33.85
CA TYR A 226 52.03 47.67 33.42
C TYR A 226 51.91 49.20 33.57
N GLN A 227 50.73 49.77 33.27
CA GLN A 227 50.48 51.19 33.49
C GLN A 227 50.40 51.55 34.99
N GLN A 228 49.71 50.76 35.82
CA GLN A 228 49.64 51.04 37.26
C GLN A 228 50.98 50.82 37.98
N GLY A 229 51.78 49.82 37.57
CA GLY A 229 53.13 49.59 38.11
C GLY A 229 54.17 50.61 37.65
N ALA A 230 53.99 51.26 36.49
CA ALA A 230 54.86 52.33 36.02
C ALA A 230 54.60 53.69 36.70
N PHE A 231 53.42 53.89 37.29
CA PHE A 231 53.04 55.12 37.99
C PHE A 231 53.24 55.08 39.51
N SER A 232 53.63 53.95 40.11
CA SER A 232 53.92 53.84 41.55
C SER A 232 55.41 53.91 41.90
N GLY A 233 56.26 54.39 40.99
CA GLY A 233 57.72 54.23 41.08
C GLY A 233 58.57 55.48 40.82
N LEU A 234 58.03 56.69 40.92
CA LEU A 234 58.81 57.95 40.96
C LEU A 234 58.19 58.88 42.03
N PRO A 235 59.04 59.58 42.81
CA PRO A 235 58.89 59.84 44.25
C PRO A 235 57.71 60.71 44.68
#